data_AF-A0A3L7JG69-F1
#
_entry.id   AF-A0A3L7JG69-F1
#
_cell.length_a   1.000
_cell.length_b   1.000
_cell.length_c   1.000
_cell.angle_alpha   90.00
_cell.angle_beta   90.00
_cell.angle_gamma   90.00
#
_symmetry.space_group_name_H-M   'P 1'
#
loop_
_entity.id
_entity.type
_entity.pdbx_description
1 polymer ?
#
loop_
_entity_poly.entity_id
_entity_poly.type
_entity_poly.pdbx_seq_one_letter_code
_entity_poly.pdbx_strand_id
1 'polypeptide(L)'
;MVVSIGTSALAADEGERSADPWAQFRSGYQLYRSGDKDGALAAYAKAAQEGHAGAKWKMARMYADGDGIAEDDYRAFQMFRKIVDDGAVPGSQEEIFVSDALVALARYFRTGIANTEVRPNESAAMDLYVRAASVYGNTQAQFEIGHMLLDEQRNLRRAARWLQLAAGKGHAGAQALLGDLLFQKGRTVEGLAMLTTALNKAGSNDRGWIRQRQEQAFGLASEAERRLAYEMSRHQLGEIVVSAE
;
A
#
# COMPACT_ATOMS: atom_id res chain seq x y z
N MET A 1 48.01 -32.61 -53.40
CA MET A 1 49.20 -31.93 -52.84
C MET A 1 48.68 -30.77 -51.99
N VAL A 2 49.11 -30.75 -50.73
CA VAL A 2 48.68 -29.95 -49.58
C VAL A 2 48.84 -28.43 -49.77
N VAL A 3 47.85 -27.63 -49.33
CA VAL A 3 48.02 -26.24 -48.83
C VAL A 3 46.88 -26.01 -47.81
N SER A 4 47.12 -26.21 -46.52
CA SER A 4 47.63 -25.26 -45.51
C SER A 4 46.50 -24.57 -44.74
N ILE A 5 46.49 -24.86 -43.43
CA ILE A 5 45.52 -24.46 -42.43
C ILE A 5 45.99 -23.12 -41.88
N GLY A 6 45.15 -22.10 -41.93
CA GLY A 6 45.43 -20.78 -41.37
C GLY A 6 44.28 -20.34 -40.46
N THR A 7 44.40 -20.66 -39.19
CA THR A 7 43.64 -20.09 -38.07
C THR A 7 43.89 -18.58 -37.98
N SER A 8 42.83 -17.77 -37.99
CA SER A 8 42.84 -16.49 -37.28
C SER A 8 41.53 -16.33 -36.54
N ALA A 9 41.69 -16.17 -35.24
CA ALA A 9 40.67 -16.02 -34.25
C ALA A 9 40.22 -14.55 -34.13
N LEU A 10 39.10 -14.37 -33.42
CA LEU A 10 38.78 -13.21 -32.58
C LEU A 10 38.50 -11.88 -33.29
N ALA A 11 37.21 -11.63 -33.49
CA ALA A 11 36.58 -10.47 -32.86
C ALA A 11 35.16 -10.89 -32.49
N ALA A 12 35.01 -11.28 -31.22
CA ALA A 12 33.71 -11.42 -30.59
C ALA A 12 33.06 -10.04 -30.59
N ASP A 13 32.12 -9.81 -31.50
CA ASP A 13 31.10 -8.78 -31.36
C ASP A 13 30.03 -9.34 -30.41
N GLU A 14 30.43 -9.65 -29.17
CA GLU A 14 29.52 -9.68 -28.05
C GLU A 14 29.29 -8.22 -27.64
N GLY A 15 28.55 -7.50 -28.48
CA GLY A 15 27.89 -6.28 -28.05
C GLY A 15 27.16 -6.60 -26.75
N GLU A 16 27.53 -5.89 -25.69
CA GLU A 16 26.97 -6.00 -24.34
C GLU A 16 25.46 -6.26 -24.43
N ARG A 17 25.05 -7.52 -24.21
CA ARG A 17 23.66 -7.83 -23.92
C ARG A 17 23.34 -7.06 -22.66
N SER A 18 22.65 -5.92 -22.78
CA SER A 18 22.09 -5.19 -21.65
C SER A 18 21.41 -6.22 -20.75
N ALA A 19 21.98 -6.43 -19.57
CA ALA A 19 21.59 -7.53 -18.72
C ALA A 19 20.11 -7.39 -18.37
N ASP A 20 19.28 -8.35 -18.80
CA ASP A 20 17.82 -8.42 -18.62
C ASP A 20 17.30 -7.58 -17.42
N PRO A 21 16.43 -6.56 -17.65
CA PRO A 21 15.95 -5.67 -16.58
C PRO A 21 15.36 -6.45 -15.39
N TRP A 22 14.77 -7.61 -15.65
CA TRP A 22 14.22 -8.50 -14.63
C TRP A 22 15.32 -9.19 -13.82
N ALA A 23 16.44 -9.55 -14.44
CA ALA A 23 17.63 -10.05 -13.74
C ALA A 23 18.24 -8.97 -12.82
N GLN A 24 18.34 -7.72 -13.29
CA GLN A 24 18.80 -6.59 -12.47
C GLN A 24 17.86 -6.31 -11.30
N PHE A 25 16.53 -6.31 -11.54
CA PHE A 25 15.54 -6.14 -10.47
C PHE A 25 15.61 -7.26 -9.42
N ARG A 26 15.74 -8.52 -9.85
CA ARG A 26 15.91 -9.66 -8.94
C ARG A 26 17.19 -9.56 -8.12
N SER A 27 18.30 -9.15 -8.75
CA SER A 27 19.57 -8.91 -8.05
C SER A 27 19.41 -7.82 -7.00
N GLY A 28 18.79 -6.69 -7.36
CA GLY A 28 18.49 -5.61 -6.42
C GLY A 28 17.63 -6.08 -5.24
N TYR A 29 16.63 -6.92 -5.50
CA TYR A 29 15.82 -7.53 -4.44
C TYR A 29 16.62 -8.44 -3.49
N GLN A 30 17.55 -9.22 -4.03
CA GLN A 30 18.42 -10.06 -3.20
C GLN A 30 19.35 -9.22 -2.32
N LEU A 31 20.00 -8.21 -2.89
CA LEU A 31 20.88 -7.28 -2.17
C LEU A 31 20.12 -6.54 -1.06
N TYR A 32 18.91 -6.09 -1.39
CA TYR A 32 18.03 -5.42 -0.44
C TYR A 32 17.70 -6.34 0.75
N ARG A 33 17.38 -7.61 0.49
CA ARG A 33 17.10 -8.60 1.55
C ARG A 33 18.32 -8.99 2.37
N SER A 34 19.54 -8.91 1.81
CA SER A 34 20.78 -9.12 2.57
C SER A 34 21.23 -7.88 3.34
N GLY A 35 20.52 -6.76 3.22
CA GLY A 35 20.82 -5.50 3.91
C GLY A 35 21.77 -4.57 3.14
N ASP A 36 22.23 -4.97 1.95
CA ASP A 36 23.04 -4.11 1.06
C ASP A 36 22.11 -3.21 0.24
N LYS A 37 21.65 -2.14 0.89
CA LYS A 37 20.67 -1.20 0.31
C LYS A 37 21.30 -0.30 -0.76
N ASP A 38 22.58 0.02 -0.65
CA ASP A 38 23.30 0.79 -1.67
C ASP A 38 23.47 -0.02 -2.96
N GLY A 39 23.90 -1.29 -2.83
CA GLY A 39 23.98 -2.22 -3.95
C GLY A 39 22.61 -2.47 -4.58
N ALA A 40 21.56 -2.60 -3.75
CA ALA A 40 20.19 -2.74 -4.23
C ALA A 40 19.74 -1.52 -5.04
N LEU A 41 20.01 -0.30 -4.56
CA LEU A 41 19.68 0.94 -5.27
C LEU A 41 20.36 1.00 -6.63
N ALA A 42 21.65 0.64 -6.70
CA ALA A 42 22.40 0.61 -7.95
C ALA A 42 21.81 -0.39 -8.95
N ALA A 43 21.44 -1.59 -8.49
CA ALA A 43 20.79 -2.60 -9.33
C ALA A 43 19.38 -2.16 -9.80
N TYR A 44 18.59 -1.55 -8.91
CA TYR A 44 17.29 -0.99 -9.27
C TYR A 44 17.43 0.17 -10.26
N ALA A 45 18.43 1.03 -10.12
CA ALA A 45 18.68 2.12 -11.04
C ALA A 45 18.95 1.60 -12.47
N LYS A 46 19.73 0.53 -12.61
CA LYS A 46 19.97 -0.13 -13.91
C LYS A 46 18.68 -0.69 -14.50
N ALA A 47 17.92 -1.48 -13.73
CA ALA A 47 16.64 -2.01 -14.17
C ALA A 47 15.64 -0.90 -14.56
N ALA A 48 15.62 0.19 -13.80
CA ALA A 48 14.73 1.33 -14.04
C ALA A 48 15.11 2.13 -15.31
N GLN A 49 16.41 2.25 -15.62
CA GLN A 49 16.91 2.85 -16.86
C GLN A 49 16.43 2.08 -18.09
N GLU A 50 16.31 0.75 -17.98
CA GLU A 50 15.79 -0.12 -19.03
C GLU A 50 14.25 -0.23 -19.02
N GLY A 51 13.57 0.55 -18.17
CA GLY A 51 12.11 0.68 -18.17
C GLY A 51 11.36 -0.19 -17.16
N HIS A 52 12.04 -0.98 -16.33
CA HIS A 52 11.37 -1.89 -15.38
C HIS A 52 10.52 -1.13 -14.33
N ALA A 53 9.19 -1.23 -14.44
CA ALA A 53 8.24 -0.49 -13.60
C ALA A 53 8.42 -0.75 -12.09
N GLY A 54 8.60 -2.02 -11.71
CA GLY A 54 8.82 -2.39 -10.31
C GLY A 54 10.11 -1.83 -9.69
N ALA A 55 11.14 -1.59 -10.50
CA ALA A 55 12.40 -1.02 -10.04
C ALA A 55 12.25 0.49 -9.81
N LYS A 56 11.61 1.21 -10.76
CA LYS A 56 11.22 2.62 -10.58
C LYS A 56 10.40 2.81 -9.31
N TRP A 57 9.39 1.96 -9.11
CA TRP A 57 8.52 2.00 -7.94
C TRP A 57 9.28 1.74 -6.63
N LYS A 58 10.14 0.70 -6.59
CA LYS A 58 10.91 0.36 -5.39
C LYS A 58 11.88 1.48 -5.01
N MET A 59 12.53 2.11 -5.99
CA MET A 59 13.38 3.28 -5.74
C MET A 59 12.59 4.47 -5.18
N ALA A 60 11.41 4.76 -5.74
CA ALA A 60 10.55 5.83 -5.23
C ALA A 60 10.17 5.59 -3.76
N ARG A 61 9.85 4.34 -3.40
CA ARG A 61 9.62 3.92 -2.00
C ARG A 61 10.86 4.09 -1.12
N MET A 62 12.06 3.75 -1.62
CA MET A 62 13.29 3.92 -0.84
C MET A 62 13.55 5.39 -0.51
N TYR A 63 13.29 6.32 -1.45
CA TYR A 63 13.42 7.76 -1.18
C TYR A 63 12.35 8.25 -0.21
N ALA A 64 11.11 7.77 -0.33
CA ALA A 64 10.00 8.15 0.55
C ALA A 64 10.20 7.66 2.00
N ASP A 65 10.78 6.47 2.19
CA ASP A 65 10.93 5.85 3.50
C ASP A 65 12.32 6.10 4.14
N GLY A 66 13.24 6.78 3.43
CA GLY A 66 14.65 6.91 3.84
C GLY A 66 15.36 5.56 3.99
N ASP A 67 14.99 4.57 3.18
CA ASP A 67 15.35 3.18 3.40
C ASP A 67 16.70 2.83 2.75
N GLY A 68 17.77 3.06 3.52
CA GLY A 68 19.15 2.86 3.06
C GLY A 68 19.71 4.00 2.22
N ILE A 69 18.90 5.05 2.01
CA ILE A 69 19.29 6.31 1.41
C ILE A 69 18.69 7.44 2.22
N ALA A 70 19.23 8.65 2.07
CA ALA A 70 18.62 9.83 2.66
C ALA A 70 17.19 9.99 2.14
N GLU A 71 16.26 10.21 3.07
CA GLU A 71 14.86 10.50 2.76
C GLU A 71 14.77 11.75 1.90
N ASP A 72 14.03 11.65 0.80
CA ASP A 72 13.81 12.73 -0.17
C ASP A 72 12.41 12.60 -0.75
N ASP A 73 11.44 13.11 -0.01
CA ASP A 73 10.03 13.09 -0.36
C ASP A 73 9.74 13.77 -1.70
N TYR A 74 10.46 14.85 -2.03
CA TYR A 74 10.23 15.56 -3.27
C TYR A 74 10.69 14.73 -4.47
N ARG A 75 11.84 14.07 -4.36
CA ARG A 75 12.31 13.13 -5.37
C ARG A 75 11.40 11.91 -5.48
N ALA A 76 10.94 11.35 -4.37
CA ALA A 76 9.96 10.27 -4.36
C ALA A 76 8.66 10.69 -5.07
N PHE A 77 8.14 11.88 -4.76
CA PHE A 77 6.96 12.47 -5.42
C PHE A 77 7.15 12.57 -6.94
N GLN A 78 8.27 13.10 -7.41
CA GLN A 78 8.57 13.19 -8.84
C GLN A 78 8.63 11.80 -9.50
N MET A 79 9.20 10.81 -8.82
CA MET A 79 9.28 9.43 -9.33
C MET A 79 7.90 8.76 -9.39
N PHE A 80 7.08 8.89 -8.34
CA PHE A 80 5.70 8.39 -8.36
C PHE A 80 4.87 9.08 -9.44
N ARG A 81 5.07 10.39 -9.62
CA ARG A 81 4.40 11.14 -10.69
C ARG A 81 4.74 10.57 -12.05
N LYS A 82 6.02 10.31 -12.31
CA LYS A 82 6.47 9.67 -13.54
C LYS A 82 5.89 8.28 -13.75
N ILE A 83 5.77 7.45 -12.71
CA ILE A 83 5.12 6.13 -12.81
C ILE A 83 3.66 6.26 -13.25
N VAL A 84 2.94 7.24 -12.70
CA VAL A 84 1.54 7.49 -13.05
C VAL A 84 1.39 8.04 -14.47
N ASP A 85 2.32 8.90 -14.90
CA ASP A 85 2.32 9.50 -16.24
C ASP A 85 2.75 8.48 -17.32
N ASP A 86 3.74 7.62 -17.03
CA ASP A 86 4.16 6.49 -17.88
C ASP A 86 3.01 5.47 -18.02
N GLY A 87 2.21 5.29 -16.96
CA GLY A 87 1.08 4.37 -16.93
C GLY A 87 1.52 2.90 -16.94
N ALA A 88 0.56 2.02 -17.25
CA ALA A 88 0.78 0.58 -17.39
C ALA A 88 -0.11 0.05 -18.52
N VAL A 89 0.31 -1.06 -19.12
CA VAL A 89 -0.54 -1.79 -20.08
C VAL A 89 -1.78 -2.30 -19.33
N PRO A 90 -3.00 -2.05 -19.83
CA PRO A 90 -4.22 -2.53 -19.17
C PRO A 90 -4.21 -4.03 -18.91
N GLY A 91 -4.53 -4.44 -17.68
CA GLY A 91 -4.53 -5.83 -17.24
C GLY A 91 -3.14 -6.45 -16.97
N SER A 92 -2.06 -5.67 -17.11
CA SER A 92 -0.72 -6.13 -16.75
C SER A 92 -0.49 -6.09 -15.24
N GLN A 93 0.52 -6.83 -14.78
CA GLN A 93 0.92 -6.79 -13.36
C GLN A 93 1.45 -5.41 -12.94
N GLU A 94 1.87 -4.57 -13.90
CA GLU A 94 2.44 -3.25 -13.62
C GLU A 94 1.41 -2.24 -13.12
N GLU A 95 0.11 -2.50 -13.33
CA GLU A 95 -0.98 -1.69 -12.79
C GLU A 95 -0.91 -1.54 -11.27
N ILE A 96 -0.33 -2.52 -10.55
CA ILE A 96 -0.14 -2.43 -9.10
C ILE A 96 0.79 -1.26 -8.73
N PHE A 97 1.83 -0.99 -9.52
CA PHE A 97 2.78 0.09 -9.26
C PHE A 97 2.17 1.45 -9.55
N VAL A 98 1.37 1.57 -10.61
CA VAL A 98 0.61 2.78 -10.92
C VAL A 98 -0.41 3.07 -9.83
N SER A 99 -1.14 2.03 -9.41
CA SER A 99 -2.12 2.10 -8.34
C SER A 99 -1.52 2.55 -7.01
N ASP A 100 -0.38 1.99 -6.61
CA ASP A 100 0.33 2.40 -5.38
C ASP A 100 0.95 3.81 -5.51
N ALA A 101 1.51 4.15 -6.68
CA ALA A 101 2.04 5.49 -6.94
C ALA A 101 0.94 6.57 -6.84
N LEU A 102 -0.28 6.29 -7.32
CA LEU A 102 -1.43 7.19 -7.12
C LEU A 102 -1.73 7.41 -5.63
N VAL A 103 -1.71 6.36 -4.82
CA VAL A 103 -1.91 6.44 -3.37
C VAL A 103 -0.80 7.25 -2.69
N ALA A 104 0.45 7.06 -3.09
CA ALA A 104 1.59 7.82 -2.56
C ALA A 104 1.48 9.31 -2.91
N LEU A 105 1.19 9.66 -4.16
CA LEU A 105 0.96 11.04 -4.59
C LEU A 105 -0.20 11.68 -3.82
N ALA A 106 -1.30 10.95 -3.64
CA ALA A 106 -2.44 11.44 -2.87
C ALA A 106 -2.05 11.77 -1.42
N ARG A 107 -1.21 10.94 -0.78
CA ARG A 107 -0.67 11.22 0.56
C ARG A 107 0.18 12.49 0.58
N TYR A 108 1.06 12.67 -0.39
CA TYR A 108 1.84 13.91 -0.51
C TYR A 108 0.95 15.14 -0.73
N PHE A 109 -0.14 15.03 -1.48
CA PHE A 109 -1.09 16.13 -1.60
C PHE A 109 -1.91 16.34 -0.33
N ARG A 110 -2.08 15.35 0.56
CA ARG A 110 -2.75 15.61 1.86
C ARG A 110 -1.88 16.46 2.79
N THR A 111 -0.57 16.19 2.83
CA THR A 111 0.34 16.82 3.79
C THR A 111 1.13 17.99 3.21
N GLY A 112 1.29 18.05 1.89
CA GLY A 112 2.31 18.85 1.23
C GLY A 112 3.72 18.31 1.45
N ILE A 113 4.70 18.91 0.77
CA ILE A 113 6.13 18.65 0.96
C ILE A 113 6.81 19.98 1.31
N ALA A 114 7.45 20.03 2.48
CA ALA A 114 8.10 21.24 2.96
C ALA A 114 9.20 21.72 1.99
N ASN A 115 9.37 23.04 1.88
CA ASN A 115 10.40 23.68 1.02
C ASN A 115 10.28 23.40 -0.49
N THR A 116 9.13 22.92 -0.97
CA THR A 116 8.86 22.70 -2.41
C THR A 116 7.60 23.44 -2.85
N GLU A 117 7.24 23.34 -4.13
CA GLU A 117 5.96 23.80 -4.66
C GLU A 117 4.76 22.88 -4.34
N VAL A 118 4.99 21.67 -3.81
CA VAL A 118 3.91 20.73 -3.49
C VAL A 118 3.24 21.15 -2.20
N ARG A 119 2.09 21.82 -2.33
CA ARG A 119 1.27 22.29 -1.20
C ARG A 119 0.14 21.30 -0.89
N PRO A 120 -0.36 21.26 0.36
CA PRO A 120 -1.56 20.51 0.69
C PRO A 120 -2.72 20.89 -0.24
N ASN A 121 -3.36 19.88 -0.81
CA ASN A 121 -4.51 19.98 -1.70
C ASN A 121 -5.38 18.74 -1.55
N GLU A 122 -6.38 18.82 -0.69
CA GLU A 122 -7.30 17.70 -0.40
C GLU A 122 -8.12 17.27 -1.62
N SER A 123 -8.49 18.21 -2.50
CA SER A 123 -9.23 17.89 -3.72
C SER A 123 -8.38 17.02 -4.65
N ALA A 124 -7.13 17.42 -4.88
CA ALA A 124 -6.20 16.64 -5.70
C ALA A 124 -5.92 15.27 -5.08
N ALA A 125 -5.76 15.19 -3.75
CA ALA A 125 -5.61 13.93 -3.06
C ALA A 125 -6.83 13.02 -3.24
N MET A 126 -8.04 13.55 -3.07
CA MET A 126 -9.29 12.81 -3.27
C MET A 126 -9.40 12.28 -4.70
N ASP A 127 -9.11 13.08 -5.72
CA ASP A 127 -9.16 12.66 -7.12
C ASP A 127 -8.20 11.50 -7.41
N LEU A 128 -6.98 11.56 -6.87
CA LEU A 128 -5.98 10.51 -7.01
C LEU A 128 -6.40 9.21 -6.30
N TYR A 129 -6.93 9.31 -5.07
CA TYR A 129 -7.47 8.12 -4.39
C TYR A 129 -8.66 7.53 -5.14
N VAL A 130 -9.59 8.35 -5.62
CA VAL A 130 -10.75 7.88 -6.40
C VAL A 130 -10.29 7.17 -7.66
N ARG A 131 -9.26 7.67 -8.35
CA ARG A 131 -8.65 7.00 -9.51
C ARG A 131 -8.05 5.65 -9.10
N ALA A 132 -7.24 5.60 -8.03
CA ALA A 132 -6.65 4.35 -7.54
C ALA A 132 -7.70 3.31 -7.13
N ALA A 133 -8.75 3.75 -6.43
CA ALA A 133 -9.81 2.90 -5.92
C ALA A 133 -10.75 2.40 -7.03
N SER A 134 -11.15 3.26 -7.95
CA SER A 134 -12.16 2.97 -8.97
C SER A 134 -11.59 2.22 -10.17
N VAL A 135 -10.36 2.54 -10.57
CA VAL A 135 -9.72 1.92 -11.75
C VAL A 135 -9.03 0.61 -11.36
N TYR A 136 -8.26 0.62 -10.26
CA TYR A 136 -7.40 -0.51 -9.89
C TYR A 136 -7.92 -1.28 -8.66
N GLY A 137 -9.06 -0.88 -8.10
CA GLY A 137 -9.60 -1.54 -6.90
C GLY A 137 -8.69 -1.42 -5.68
N ASN A 138 -7.84 -0.38 -5.61
CA ASN A 138 -6.85 -0.26 -4.53
C ASN A 138 -7.51 -0.17 -3.15
N THR A 139 -7.25 -1.16 -2.31
CA THR A 139 -7.89 -1.28 -0.98
C THR A 139 -7.50 -0.14 -0.04
N GLN A 140 -6.24 0.31 -0.07
CA GLN A 140 -5.79 1.44 0.74
C GLN A 140 -6.51 2.71 0.30
N ALA A 141 -6.60 2.98 -1.00
CA ALA A 141 -7.32 4.15 -1.51
C ALA A 141 -8.80 4.14 -1.09
N GLN A 142 -9.46 2.98 -1.14
CA GLN A 142 -10.84 2.82 -0.66
C GLN A 142 -10.97 3.20 0.83
N PHE A 143 -10.02 2.79 1.67
CA PHE A 143 -9.97 3.19 3.07
C PHE A 143 -9.75 4.71 3.23
N GLU A 144 -8.77 5.29 2.53
CA GLU A 144 -8.44 6.72 2.65
C GLU A 144 -9.60 7.62 2.23
N ILE A 145 -10.32 7.27 1.14
CA ILE A 145 -11.53 7.99 0.73
C ILE A 145 -12.59 7.93 1.84
N GLY A 146 -12.78 6.74 2.42
CA GLY A 146 -13.69 6.55 3.53
C GLY A 146 -13.34 7.43 4.73
N HIS A 147 -12.06 7.43 5.12
CA HIS A 147 -11.54 8.24 6.22
C HIS A 147 -11.73 9.74 5.98
N MET A 148 -11.31 10.26 4.82
CA MET A 148 -11.46 11.68 4.47
C MET A 148 -12.92 12.13 4.51
N LEU A 149 -13.85 11.31 3.98
CA LEU A 149 -15.28 11.62 3.99
C LEU A 149 -15.90 11.61 5.40
N LEU A 150 -15.31 10.88 6.36
CA LEU A 150 -15.71 10.91 7.76
C LEU A 150 -15.21 12.16 8.47
N ASP A 151 -13.95 12.52 8.28
CA ASP A 151 -13.33 13.71 8.91
C ASP A 151 -14.09 14.99 8.54
N GLU A 152 -14.48 15.09 7.27
CA GLU A 152 -15.26 16.21 6.76
C GLU A 152 -16.72 16.21 7.21
N GLN A 153 -17.23 15.14 7.86
CA GLN A 153 -18.65 14.93 8.24
C GLN A 153 -19.64 15.09 7.08
N ARG A 154 -19.13 15.17 5.85
CA ARG A 154 -19.87 15.59 4.67
C ARG A 154 -20.75 14.49 4.11
N ASN A 155 -20.39 13.22 4.28
CA ASN A 155 -21.16 12.12 3.70
C ASN A 155 -20.94 10.74 4.34
N LEU A 156 -21.54 10.51 5.51
CA LEU A 156 -21.45 9.22 6.23
C LEU A 156 -21.86 8.01 5.37
N ARG A 157 -22.85 8.16 4.48
CA ARG A 157 -23.29 7.06 3.59
C ARG A 157 -22.22 6.71 2.55
N ARG A 158 -21.63 7.72 1.90
CA ARG A 158 -20.53 7.48 0.93
C ARG A 158 -19.29 6.94 1.62
N ALA A 159 -18.94 7.47 2.79
CA ALA A 159 -17.84 6.97 3.60
C ALA A 159 -18.04 5.49 3.93
N ALA A 160 -19.19 5.12 4.50
CA ALA A 160 -19.51 3.73 4.83
C ALA A 160 -19.40 2.80 3.63
N ARG A 161 -19.83 3.22 2.43
CA ARG A 161 -19.72 2.40 1.21
C ARG A 161 -18.26 2.10 0.84
N TRP A 162 -17.39 3.11 0.87
CA TRP A 162 -15.97 2.91 0.58
C TRP A 162 -15.29 2.05 1.64
N LEU A 163 -15.59 2.30 2.92
CA LEU A 163 -15.09 1.49 4.04
C LEU A 163 -15.56 0.03 3.95
N GLN A 164 -16.81 -0.22 3.53
CA GLN A 164 -17.31 -1.59 3.31
C GLN A 164 -16.51 -2.33 2.24
N LEU A 165 -16.18 -1.67 1.12
CA LEU A 165 -15.36 -2.28 0.06
C LEU A 165 -13.96 -2.65 0.58
N ALA A 166 -13.31 -1.75 1.31
CA ALA A 166 -11.98 -2.00 1.88
C ALA A 166 -12.03 -3.07 2.99
N ALA A 167 -13.02 -3.01 3.88
CA ALA A 167 -13.22 -3.96 4.96
C ALA A 167 -13.51 -5.38 4.46
N GLY A 168 -14.28 -5.51 3.37
CA GLY A 168 -14.55 -6.79 2.71
C GLY A 168 -13.28 -7.45 2.12
N LYS A 169 -12.26 -6.66 1.80
CA LYS A 169 -10.92 -7.13 1.39
C LYS A 169 -9.96 -7.33 2.57
N GLY A 170 -10.45 -7.25 3.80
CA GLY A 170 -9.66 -7.49 5.00
C GLY A 170 -8.88 -6.29 5.54
N HIS A 171 -9.12 -5.07 5.05
CA HIS A 171 -8.41 -3.89 5.54
C HIS A 171 -8.81 -3.57 6.99
N ALA A 172 -7.87 -3.71 7.93
CA ALA A 172 -8.11 -3.53 9.37
C ALA A 172 -8.61 -2.13 9.71
N GLY A 173 -7.96 -1.07 9.19
CA GLY A 173 -8.42 0.31 9.41
C GLY A 173 -9.87 0.56 8.96
N ALA A 174 -10.26 0.04 7.79
CA ALA A 174 -11.62 0.18 7.29
C ALA A 174 -12.64 -0.58 8.15
N GLN A 175 -12.28 -1.77 8.62
CA GLN A 175 -13.09 -2.52 9.58
C GLN A 175 -13.27 -1.72 10.88
N ALA A 176 -12.21 -1.10 11.41
CA ALA A 176 -12.29 -0.31 12.63
C ALA A 176 -13.21 0.91 12.48
N LEU A 177 -13.06 1.70 11.40
CA LEU A 177 -13.93 2.86 11.16
C LEU A 177 -15.39 2.46 10.91
N LEU A 178 -15.62 1.37 10.18
CA LEU A 178 -16.97 0.84 9.98
C LEU A 178 -17.57 0.32 11.29
N GLY A 179 -16.77 -0.35 12.12
CA GLY A 179 -17.18 -0.80 13.46
C GLY A 179 -17.57 0.36 14.37
N ASP A 180 -16.78 1.44 14.37
CA ASP A 180 -17.09 2.66 15.11
C ASP A 180 -18.40 3.32 14.63
N LEU A 181 -18.62 3.40 13.31
CA LEU A 181 -19.89 3.88 12.75
C LEU A 181 -21.08 3.02 13.17
N LEU A 182 -20.94 1.70 13.17
CA LEU A 182 -21.98 0.77 13.62
C LEU A 182 -22.30 0.98 15.10
N PHE A 183 -21.26 1.10 15.92
CA PHE A 183 -21.39 1.35 17.35
C PHE A 183 -22.17 2.64 17.63
N GLN A 184 -21.80 3.74 16.99
CA GLN A 184 -22.46 5.04 17.12
C GLN A 184 -23.92 5.04 16.65
N LYS A 185 -24.30 4.11 15.75
CA LYS A 185 -25.68 3.91 15.30
C LYS A 185 -26.50 2.99 16.21
N GLY A 186 -25.97 2.60 17.37
CA GLY A 186 -26.64 1.74 18.34
C GLY A 186 -26.49 0.24 18.05
N ARG A 187 -25.73 -0.15 17.02
CA ARG A 187 -25.36 -1.55 16.77
C ARG A 187 -24.09 -1.87 17.56
N THR A 188 -24.19 -1.74 18.88
CA THR A 188 -23.08 -1.79 19.86
C THR A 188 -22.28 -3.09 19.76
N VAL A 189 -22.96 -4.24 19.81
CA VAL A 189 -22.34 -5.57 19.72
C VAL A 189 -21.59 -5.75 18.40
N GLU A 190 -22.21 -5.36 17.28
CA GLU A 190 -21.62 -5.49 15.95
C GLU A 190 -20.42 -4.57 15.74
N GLY A 191 -20.55 -3.32 16.16
CA GLY A 191 -19.47 -2.35 16.10
C GLY A 191 -18.28 -2.76 16.93
N LEU A 192 -18.51 -3.19 18.19
CA LEU A 192 -17.46 -3.61 19.11
C LEU A 192 -16.76 -4.91 18.63
N ALA A 193 -17.52 -5.87 18.11
CA ALA A 193 -16.94 -7.08 17.55
C ALA A 193 -16.03 -6.76 16.34
N MET A 194 -16.51 -5.90 15.44
CA MET A 194 -15.73 -5.50 14.26
C MET A 194 -14.46 -4.73 14.65
N LEU A 195 -14.54 -3.83 15.64
CA LEU A 195 -13.37 -3.14 16.22
C LEU A 195 -12.37 -4.13 16.82
N THR A 196 -12.85 -5.15 17.53
CA THR A 196 -12.02 -6.21 18.13
C THR A 196 -11.33 -7.05 17.06
N THR A 197 -12.06 -7.47 16.02
CA THR A 197 -11.51 -8.19 14.87
C THR A 197 -10.48 -7.34 14.13
N ALA A 198 -10.77 -6.06 13.91
CA ALA A 198 -9.86 -5.12 13.27
C ALA A 198 -8.56 -4.97 14.07
N LEU A 199 -8.64 -4.83 15.39
CA LEU A 199 -7.48 -4.69 16.28
C LEU A 199 -6.56 -5.92 16.21
N ASN A 200 -7.14 -7.12 16.17
CA ASN A 200 -6.40 -8.36 16.04
C ASN A 200 -5.65 -8.46 14.69
N LYS A 201 -6.28 -7.99 13.60
CA LYS A 201 -5.71 -7.99 12.24
C LYS A 201 -4.77 -6.81 11.96
N ALA A 202 -4.77 -5.79 12.81
CA ALA A 202 -4.04 -4.55 12.57
C ALA A 202 -2.53 -4.75 12.57
N GLY A 203 -1.86 -4.16 11.57
CA GLY A 203 -0.41 -3.98 11.56
C GLY A 203 0.06 -2.95 12.59
N SER A 204 1.38 -2.79 12.74
CA SER A 204 1.99 -1.87 13.70
C SER A 204 1.47 -0.44 13.61
N ASN A 205 1.30 0.06 12.38
CA ASN A 205 0.93 1.45 12.12
C ASN A 205 -0.53 1.74 12.52
N ASP A 206 -1.42 0.75 12.38
CA ASP A 206 -2.84 0.95 12.65
C ASP A 206 -3.27 0.53 14.07
N ARG A 207 -2.51 -0.38 14.69
CA ARG A 207 -2.89 -0.98 15.97
C ARG A 207 -3.11 0.04 17.09
N GLY A 208 -2.32 1.12 17.11
CA GLY A 208 -2.42 2.15 18.16
C GLY A 208 -3.77 2.86 18.17
N TRP A 209 -4.15 3.45 17.03
CA TRP A 209 -5.41 4.21 16.93
C TRP A 209 -6.63 3.28 16.93
N ILE A 210 -6.53 2.07 16.37
CA ILE A 210 -7.63 1.09 16.42
C ILE A 210 -7.87 0.65 17.87
N ARG A 211 -6.81 0.41 18.65
CA ARG A 211 -6.93 0.05 20.07
C ARG A 211 -7.68 1.13 20.84
N GLN A 212 -7.30 2.39 20.67
CA GLN A 212 -7.95 3.51 21.34
C GLN A 212 -9.47 3.54 21.06
N ARG A 213 -9.89 3.38 19.79
CA ARG A 213 -11.32 3.33 19.43
C ARG A 213 -12.02 2.11 20.01
N GLN A 214 -11.37 0.95 19.97
CA GLN A 214 -11.91 -0.28 20.53
C GLN A 214 -12.11 -0.17 22.06
N GLU A 215 -11.14 0.38 22.78
CA GLU A 215 -11.20 0.60 24.24
C GLU A 215 -12.31 1.59 24.60
N GLN A 216 -12.48 2.67 23.83
CA GLN A 216 -13.58 3.62 24.01
C GLN A 216 -14.95 2.94 23.84
N ALA A 217 -15.14 2.19 22.74
CA ALA A 217 -16.38 1.46 22.49
C ALA A 217 -16.63 0.39 23.57
N PHE A 218 -15.57 -0.31 24.00
CA PHE A 218 -15.65 -1.29 25.07
C PHE A 218 -16.10 -0.64 26.39
N GLY A 219 -15.53 0.50 26.76
CA GLY A 219 -15.89 1.24 27.97
C GLY A 219 -17.36 1.65 28.03
N LEU A 220 -17.96 1.96 26.88
CA LEU A 220 -19.36 2.36 26.76
C LEU A 220 -20.34 1.17 26.68
N ALA A 221 -19.88 0.01 26.23
CA ALA A 221 -20.71 -1.19 26.14
C ALA A 221 -20.97 -1.82 27.53
N SER A 222 -22.16 -2.40 27.70
CA SER A 222 -22.50 -3.22 28.86
C SER A 222 -21.72 -4.54 28.87
N GLU A 223 -21.68 -5.21 30.03
CA GLU A 223 -21.02 -6.50 30.16
C GLU A 223 -21.60 -7.57 29.21
N ALA A 224 -22.92 -7.62 29.06
CA ALA A 224 -23.59 -8.55 28.14
C ALA A 224 -23.19 -8.29 26.68
N GLU A 225 -23.17 -7.02 26.26
CA GLU A 225 -22.76 -6.63 24.91
C GLU A 225 -21.29 -6.96 24.64
N ARG A 226 -20.40 -6.75 25.62
CA ARG A 226 -18.98 -7.09 25.52
C ARG A 226 -18.76 -8.59 25.30
N ARG A 227 -19.48 -9.44 26.04
CA ARG A 227 -19.40 -10.90 25.89
C ARG A 227 -19.86 -11.34 24.50
N LEU A 228 -21.03 -10.86 24.05
CA LEU A 228 -21.54 -11.17 22.71
C LEU A 228 -20.62 -10.67 21.60
N ALA A 229 -20.05 -9.47 21.76
CA ALA A 229 -19.13 -8.90 20.78
C ALA A 229 -17.84 -9.72 20.68
N TYR A 230 -17.33 -10.20 21.82
CA TYR A 230 -16.16 -11.07 21.87
C TYR A 230 -16.41 -12.41 21.17
N GLU A 231 -17.53 -13.08 21.47
CA GLU A 231 -17.93 -14.34 20.81
C GLU A 231 -18.07 -14.17 19.29
N MET A 232 -18.73 -13.08 18.85
CA MET A 232 -18.89 -12.78 17.44
C MET A 232 -17.55 -12.48 16.76
N SER A 233 -16.63 -11.79 17.44
CA SER A 233 -15.27 -11.53 16.92
C SER A 233 -14.48 -12.83 16.73
N ARG A 234 -14.57 -13.77 17.68
CA ARG A 234 -13.95 -15.10 17.55
C ARG A 234 -14.44 -15.84 16.31
N HIS A 235 -15.75 -15.83 16.06
CA HIS A 235 -16.32 -16.42 14.86
C HIS A 235 -15.79 -15.76 13.57
N GLN A 236 -15.68 -14.42 13.55
CA GLN A 236 -15.10 -13.67 12.42
C GLN A 236 -13.60 -13.94 12.20
N LEU A 237 -12.89 -14.39 13.23
CA LEU A 237 -11.49 -14.80 13.17
C LEU A 237 -11.33 -16.28 12.79
N GLY A 238 -12.43 -17.05 12.69
CA GLY A 238 -12.39 -18.47 12.41
C GLY A 238 -11.97 -19.33 13.60
N GLU A 239 -12.06 -18.80 14.82
CA GLU A 239 -11.80 -19.56 16.04
C GLU A 239 -13.01 -20.44 16.36
N ILE A 240 -12.86 -21.77 16.25
CA ILE A 240 -13.93 -22.73 16.56
C ILE A 240 -14.21 -22.70 18.07
N VAL A 241 -15.47 -22.49 18.45
CA VAL A 241 -15.94 -22.67 19.82
C VAL A 241 -16.13 -24.18 20.02
N VAL A 242 -15.19 -24.82 20.74
CA VAL A 242 -15.47 -26.12 21.34
C VAL A 242 -16.34 -25.82 22.56
N SER A 243 -17.65 -25.92 22.41
CA SER A 243 -18.58 -25.86 23.54
C SER A 243 -18.25 -27.04 24.46
N ALA A 244 -17.76 -26.76 25.67
CA ALA A 244 -17.74 -27.75 26.73
C ALA A 244 -19.19 -27.93 27.21
N GLU A 245 -19.77 -29.09 26.91
CA GLU A 245 -21.00 -29.59 27.53
C GLU A 245 -20.80 -29.94 29.01
#